data_AF-A0A7H0VJT2-F1
#
_entry.id   AF-A0A7H0VJT2-F1
#
_cell.length_a   1.000
_cell.length_b   1.000
_cell.length_c   1.000
_cell.angle_alpha   90.00
_cell.angle_beta   90.00
_cell.angle_gamma   90.00
#
_symmetry.space_group_name_H-M   'P 1'
#
loop_
_entity.id
_entity.type
_entity.pdbx_description
1 polymer ?
#
loop_
_entity_poly.entity_id
_entity_poly.type
_entity_poly.pdbx_seq_one_letter_code
_entity_poly.pdbx_strand_id
1 'polypeptide(L)'
;MKKQFLALILGLSFSGMVQAQSDAKAQVSFVYPLGSSGIHSLSEVHNFSFNILVGLNGGLNGFELGSLLNYNNADVQGFQMAGLSNINMGNLNGFQSAGLFNLNLGSSGAVIAGLGNLNLGRVEGINMAGLFNMASESQGIAIAGLSNLNLQKFQGIQMSGILNLAKHMEGFQIGMINRSRSLGSKENTGFQLGLVNIVDSASEGYSLGLINIINKGYYAFELSSTEMLYSNLQFKMGVEKLYSFVSLGYGSFDQENTLGLGLGLGSLYNWNEKHGTALEFGFQHLRNDFDGPDNYAFWTSARLNYQYHLTEVWSLSGGLSFNHYRSDEFDEAHFARVNSALELNSSVGPEAQQKAWIGFNLGIISRI
;
A
#
# COMPACT_ATOMS: atom_id res chain seq x y z
N MET A 1 -8.82 -10.12 27.49
CA MET A 1 -8.60 -8.66 27.30
C MET A 1 -9.12 -8.09 25.97
N LYS A 2 -9.34 -8.86 24.89
CA LYS A 2 -9.86 -8.34 23.60
C LYS A 2 -11.38 -8.01 23.55
N LYS A 3 -12.19 -8.45 24.52
CA LYS A 3 -13.64 -8.18 24.56
C LYS A 3 -14.03 -6.91 25.31
N GLN A 4 -13.12 -6.32 26.09
CA GLN A 4 -13.44 -5.18 26.97
C GLN A 4 -13.24 -3.81 26.30
N PHE A 5 -12.42 -3.72 25.25
CA PHE A 5 -12.20 -2.47 24.53
C PHE A 5 -13.36 -2.12 23.57
N LEU A 6 -14.12 -3.13 23.11
CA LEU A 6 -15.33 -2.92 22.29
C LEU A 6 -16.54 -2.48 23.15
N ALA A 7 -16.56 -2.83 24.43
CA ALA A 7 -17.67 -2.52 25.34
C ALA A 7 -17.72 -1.03 25.73
N LEU A 8 -16.61 -0.28 25.61
CA LEU A 8 -16.53 1.11 26.07
C LEU A 8 -17.22 2.12 25.13
N ILE A 9 -17.53 1.73 23.89
CA ILE A 9 -18.28 2.55 22.91
C ILE A 9 -19.75 2.08 22.79
N LEU A 10 -20.08 0.88 23.30
CA LEU A 10 -21.37 0.20 23.11
C LEU A 10 -22.29 0.28 24.35
N GLY A 11 -22.32 1.43 25.02
CA GLY A 11 -23.17 1.69 26.19
C GLY A 11 -24.68 1.82 25.91
N LEU A 12 -25.23 1.09 24.94
CA LEU A 12 -26.67 0.91 24.72
C LEU A 12 -26.93 -0.53 24.24
N SER A 13 -26.71 -1.49 25.13
CA SER A 13 -27.17 -2.87 24.92
C SER A 13 -28.68 -2.95 25.14
N PHE A 14 -29.47 -2.70 24.09
CA PHE A 14 -30.83 -3.21 24.00
C PHE A 14 -30.78 -4.59 23.34
N SER A 15 -30.72 -5.62 24.18
CA SER A 15 -30.79 -7.02 23.77
C SER A 15 -32.25 -7.39 23.46
N GLY A 16 -32.60 -7.32 22.19
CA GLY A 16 -33.80 -7.93 21.62
C GLY A 16 -33.72 -7.83 20.12
N MET A 17 -33.45 -8.94 19.43
CA MET A 17 -33.71 -9.04 17.99
C MET A 17 -35.23 -8.97 17.79
N VAL A 18 -35.79 -7.77 17.86
CA VAL A 18 -37.14 -7.48 17.43
C VAL A 18 -37.10 -7.47 15.91
N GLN A 19 -37.56 -8.56 15.32
CA GLN A 19 -37.80 -8.66 13.89
C GLN A 19 -38.94 -7.69 13.55
N ALA A 20 -38.75 -6.84 12.54
CA ALA A 20 -39.75 -5.84 12.19
C ALA A 20 -41.12 -6.47 11.95
N GLN A 21 -42.16 -5.87 12.52
CA GLN A 21 -43.49 -6.42 12.66
C GLN A 21 -44.50 -5.76 11.71
N SER A 22 -44.18 -4.60 11.14
CA SER A 22 -45.02 -3.85 10.19
C SER A 22 -44.24 -2.85 9.34
N ASP A 23 -44.73 -2.58 8.13
CA ASP A 23 -44.15 -1.57 7.22
C ASP A 23 -44.84 -0.21 7.40
N ALA A 24 -44.04 0.86 7.46
CA ALA A 24 -44.51 2.24 7.50
C ALA A 24 -43.90 3.05 6.35
N LYS A 25 -44.70 3.89 5.69
CA LYS A 25 -44.18 4.64 4.53
C LYS A 25 -43.18 5.74 4.92
N ALA A 26 -43.43 6.43 6.03
CA ALA A 26 -42.63 7.59 6.42
C ALA A 26 -42.55 7.75 7.94
N GLN A 27 -41.41 8.25 8.42
CA GLN A 27 -41.18 8.64 9.81
C GLN A 27 -40.60 10.06 9.90
N VAL A 28 -41.04 10.81 10.91
CA VAL A 28 -40.33 11.98 11.44
C VAL A 28 -40.07 11.75 12.92
N SER A 29 -38.80 11.72 13.34
CA SER A 29 -38.42 11.59 14.76
C SER A 29 -37.68 12.84 15.25
N PHE A 30 -37.87 13.17 16.53
CA PHE A 30 -37.02 14.15 17.21
C PHE A 30 -35.98 13.43 18.06
N VAL A 31 -36.43 12.72 19.08
CA VAL A 31 -35.64 11.80 19.91
C VAL A 31 -36.59 10.69 20.35
N TYR A 32 -36.16 9.44 20.45
CA TYR A 32 -37.07 8.40 20.92
C TYR A 32 -37.64 8.72 22.32
N PRO A 33 -38.96 8.50 22.56
CA PRO A 33 -40.01 8.05 21.63
C PRO A 33 -40.79 9.20 20.97
N LEU A 34 -40.31 10.44 21.02
CA LEU A 34 -40.93 11.60 20.38
C LEU A 34 -40.74 11.55 18.85
N GLY A 35 -41.72 10.99 18.15
CA GLY A 35 -41.78 10.92 16.69
C GLY A 35 -43.10 10.34 16.19
N SER A 36 -43.32 10.32 14.87
CA SER A 36 -44.57 9.85 14.26
C SER A 36 -44.88 8.38 14.52
N SER A 37 -43.85 7.53 14.68
CA SER A 37 -43.97 6.10 14.99
C SER A 37 -43.84 5.78 16.50
N GLY A 38 -43.56 6.78 17.33
CA GLY A 38 -43.56 6.63 18.79
C GLY A 38 -42.68 5.48 19.31
N ILE A 39 -43.26 4.65 20.18
CA ILE A 39 -42.62 3.44 20.72
C ILE A 39 -42.48 2.29 19.69
N HIS A 40 -43.20 2.35 18.56
CA HIS A 40 -43.17 1.32 17.52
C HIS A 40 -42.04 1.50 16.51
N SER A 41 -41.29 2.61 16.60
CA SER A 41 -40.23 2.96 15.64
C SER A 41 -39.19 1.83 15.48
N LEU A 42 -38.82 1.12 16.54
CA LEU A 42 -37.87 -0.01 16.50
C LEU A 42 -38.43 -1.32 15.94
N SER A 43 -39.75 -1.42 15.76
CA SER A 43 -40.43 -2.59 15.19
C SER A 43 -40.95 -2.34 13.78
N GLU A 44 -40.77 -1.13 13.23
CA GLU A 44 -41.27 -0.76 11.91
C GLU A 44 -40.14 -0.65 10.89
N VAL A 45 -40.39 -1.09 9.66
CA VAL A 45 -39.52 -0.78 8.51
C VAL A 45 -40.05 0.44 7.79
N HIS A 46 -39.19 1.44 7.58
CA HIS A 46 -39.59 2.69 6.94
C HIS A 46 -39.04 2.81 5.52
N ASN A 47 -39.82 3.41 4.61
CA ASN A 47 -39.29 3.79 3.29
C ASN A 47 -38.61 5.17 3.33
N PHE A 48 -39.12 6.08 4.16
CA PHE A 48 -38.57 7.42 4.35
C PHE A 48 -38.46 7.73 5.84
N SER A 49 -37.28 8.09 6.35
CA SER A 49 -37.11 8.47 7.75
C SER A 49 -36.34 9.78 7.86
N PHE A 50 -36.95 10.79 8.49
CA PHE A 50 -36.33 12.07 8.77
C PHE A 50 -36.15 12.26 10.28
N ASN A 51 -34.90 12.31 10.74
CA ASN A 51 -34.56 12.26 12.16
C ASN A 51 -33.90 13.58 12.61
N ILE A 52 -34.61 14.38 13.39
CA ILE A 52 -34.18 15.74 13.79
C ILE A 52 -33.04 15.72 14.81
N LEU A 53 -32.96 14.72 15.71
CA LEU A 53 -31.75 14.49 16.54
C LEU A 53 -31.37 13.01 16.49
N VAL A 54 -32.29 12.12 16.89
CA VAL A 54 -32.04 10.67 16.94
C VAL A 54 -33.17 9.91 16.24
N GLY A 55 -32.78 9.15 15.22
CA GLY A 55 -33.62 8.21 14.50
C GLY A 55 -33.47 6.80 15.04
N LEU A 56 -34.57 6.18 15.43
CA LEU A 56 -34.61 4.74 15.70
C LEU A 56 -35.59 4.12 14.72
N ASN A 57 -35.17 3.08 14.03
CA ASN A 57 -35.96 2.36 13.04
C ASN A 57 -35.77 0.85 13.23
N GLY A 58 -36.81 0.07 12.94
CA GLY A 58 -36.71 -1.39 12.87
C GLY A 58 -35.90 -1.81 11.65
N GLY A 59 -36.07 -1.13 10.53
CA GLY A 59 -35.22 -1.22 9.34
C GLY A 59 -35.58 -0.14 8.31
N LEU A 60 -34.91 -0.15 7.16
CA LEU A 60 -35.12 0.86 6.12
C LEU A 60 -35.24 0.21 4.73
N ASN A 61 -36.18 0.66 3.91
CA ASN A 61 -36.29 0.34 2.50
C ASN A 61 -36.52 1.61 1.65
N GLY A 62 -35.49 2.46 1.59
CA GLY A 62 -35.52 3.72 0.87
C GLY A 62 -34.48 4.72 1.37
N PHE A 63 -34.93 5.81 2.01
CA PHE A 63 -34.09 6.96 2.34
C PHE A 63 -34.21 7.36 3.81
N GLU A 64 -33.07 7.47 4.50
CA GLU A 64 -32.96 7.96 5.86
C GLU A 64 -32.01 9.14 5.95
N LEU A 65 -32.46 10.23 6.56
CA LEU A 65 -31.67 11.43 6.84
C LEU A 65 -31.81 11.83 8.30
N GLY A 66 -30.69 11.82 9.01
CA GLY A 66 -30.60 12.22 10.41
C GLY A 66 -29.65 13.38 10.64
N SER A 67 -29.99 14.30 11.54
CA SER A 67 -29.11 15.41 11.89
C SER A 67 -27.92 14.95 12.74
N LEU A 68 -28.13 14.06 13.73
CA LEU A 68 -27.06 13.54 14.58
C LEU A 68 -26.91 12.04 14.39
N LEU A 69 -27.91 11.25 14.79
CA LEU A 69 -27.79 9.80 14.87
C LEU A 69 -28.94 9.08 14.18
N ASN A 70 -28.60 8.03 13.42
CA ASN A 70 -29.56 7.04 12.92
C ASN A 70 -29.20 5.65 13.46
N TYR A 71 -30.20 4.90 13.89
CA TYR A 71 -30.07 3.53 14.36
C TYR A 71 -31.14 2.65 13.70
N ASN A 72 -30.70 1.59 13.01
CA ASN A 72 -31.57 0.55 12.47
C ASN A 72 -31.33 -0.78 13.19
N ASN A 73 -32.40 -1.36 13.74
CA ASN A 73 -32.35 -2.64 14.44
C ASN A 73 -32.19 -3.84 13.49
N ALA A 74 -32.49 -3.67 12.20
CA ALA A 74 -32.38 -4.68 11.15
C ALA A 74 -31.74 -4.10 9.89
N ASP A 75 -32.11 -4.66 8.74
CA ASP A 75 -31.49 -4.34 7.45
C ASP A 75 -31.87 -2.95 6.94
N VAL A 76 -30.94 -2.36 6.20
CA VAL A 76 -31.09 -1.10 5.47
C VAL A 76 -30.91 -1.39 3.98
N GLN A 77 -31.95 -1.13 3.19
CA GLN A 77 -31.93 -1.17 1.74
C GLN A 77 -32.11 0.26 1.23
N GLY A 78 -31.09 0.81 0.59
CA GLY A 78 -31.12 2.18 0.04
C GLY A 78 -30.07 3.12 0.62
N PHE A 79 -30.48 4.36 0.93
CA PHE A 79 -29.59 5.46 1.29
C PHE A 79 -29.79 5.91 2.74
N GLN A 80 -28.69 6.01 3.48
CA GLN A 80 -28.69 6.46 4.87
C GLN A 80 -27.64 7.55 5.10
N MET A 81 -28.04 8.67 5.68
CA MET A 81 -27.14 9.78 6.00
C MET A 81 -27.37 10.32 7.40
N ALA A 82 -26.28 10.54 8.15
CA ALA A 82 -26.32 11.17 9.47
C ALA A 82 -25.26 12.27 9.60
N GLY A 83 -25.56 13.35 10.32
CA GLY A 83 -24.56 14.38 10.61
C GLY A 83 -23.46 13.92 11.58
N LEU A 84 -23.72 12.99 12.50
CA LEU A 84 -22.68 12.38 13.35
C LEU A 84 -22.46 10.91 13.01
N SER A 85 -23.46 10.04 13.24
CA SER A 85 -23.24 8.59 13.09
C SER A 85 -24.47 7.80 12.63
N ASN A 86 -24.20 6.72 11.89
CA ASN A 86 -25.18 5.69 11.59
C ASN A 86 -24.79 4.36 12.26
N ILE A 87 -25.76 3.63 12.78
CA ILE A 87 -25.59 2.31 13.39
C ILE A 87 -26.63 1.36 12.81
N ASN A 88 -26.18 0.30 12.13
CA ASN A 88 -27.05 -0.75 11.62
C ASN A 88 -26.68 -2.10 12.24
N MET A 89 -27.68 -2.75 12.83
CA MET A 89 -27.51 -4.07 13.42
C MET A 89 -27.61 -5.19 12.39
N GLY A 90 -28.24 -4.93 11.23
CA GLY A 90 -28.33 -5.83 10.09
C GLY A 90 -27.35 -5.52 8.96
N ASN A 91 -27.72 -5.94 7.75
CA ASN A 91 -27.02 -5.66 6.51
C ASN A 91 -27.42 -4.29 5.95
N LEU A 92 -26.47 -3.62 5.32
CA LEU A 92 -26.67 -2.41 4.52
C LEU A 92 -26.49 -2.77 3.04
N ASN A 93 -27.59 -2.88 2.28
CA ASN A 93 -27.56 -2.96 0.84
C ASN A 93 -27.84 -1.57 0.24
N GLY A 94 -26.77 -0.81 0.00
CA GLY A 94 -26.84 0.53 -0.58
C GLY A 94 -25.71 1.44 -0.15
N PHE A 95 -26.03 2.67 0.21
CA PHE A 95 -25.07 3.72 0.53
C PHE A 95 -25.32 4.30 1.93
N GLN A 96 -24.26 4.45 2.71
CA GLN A 96 -24.30 5.06 4.03
C GLN A 96 -23.23 6.13 4.18
N SER A 97 -23.61 7.30 4.70
CA SER A 97 -22.71 8.42 4.94
C SER A 97 -22.89 9.02 6.33
N ALA A 98 -21.79 9.30 7.03
CA ALA A 98 -21.80 9.95 8.34
C ALA A 98 -20.75 11.05 8.47
N GLY A 99 -21.06 12.11 9.23
CA GLY A 99 -20.06 13.14 9.51
C GLY A 99 -18.89 12.63 10.37
N LEU A 100 -19.11 11.66 11.27
CA LEU A 100 -18.07 11.07 12.12
C LEU A 100 -17.91 9.57 11.89
N PHE A 101 -18.93 8.75 12.20
CA PHE A 101 -18.77 7.30 12.25
C PHE A 101 -19.92 6.51 11.63
N ASN A 102 -19.59 5.41 10.98
CA ASN A 102 -20.55 4.37 10.64
C ASN A 102 -20.21 3.06 11.34
N LEU A 103 -21.23 2.37 11.86
CA LEU A 103 -21.12 1.03 12.43
C LEU A 103 -22.13 0.11 11.77
N ASN A 104 -21.66 -0.96 11.13
CA ASN A 104 -22.52 -2.00 10.57
C ASN A 104 -22.08 -3.36 11.11
N LEU A 105 -23.00 -4.12 11.70
CA LEU A 105 -22.71 -5.48 12.16
C LEU A 105 -22.75 -6.50 11.01
N GLY A 106 -23.64 -6.30 10.04
CA GLY A 106 -23.78 -7.14 8.85
C GLY A 106 -22.85 -6.71 7.70
N SER A 107 -23.20 -7.18 6.51
CA SER A 107 -22.53 -6.77 5.27
C SER A 107 -22.97 -5.39 4.83
N SER A 108 -22.11 -4.66 4.14
CA SER A 108 -22.33 -3.28 3.74
C SER A 108 -21.99 -3.06 2.28
N GLY A 109 -22.74 -2.18 1.61
CA GLY A 109 -22.39 -1.64 0.31
C GLY A 109 -21.34 -0.52 0.42
N ALA A 110 -21.66 0.67 -0.09
CA ALA A 110 -20.79 1.83 0.01
C ALA A 110 -20.95 2.55 1.36
N VAL A 111 -19.83 2.80 2.05
CA VAL A 111 -19.80 3.42 3.38
C VAL A 111 -18.76 4.53 3.42
N ILE A 112 -19.19 5.75 3.78
CA ILE A 112 -18.33 6.94 3.85
C ILE A 112 -18.49 7.64 5.21
N ALA A 113 -17.39 7.95 5.88
CA ALA A 113 -17.41 8.68 7.14
C ALA A 113 -16.34 9.77 7.23
N GLY A 114 -16.61 10.85 7.97
CA GLY A 114 -15.58 11.87 8.21
C GLY A 114 -14.42 11.37 9.08
N LEU A 115 -14.65 10.46 10.04
CA LEU A 115 -13.58 9.90 10.89
C LEU A 115 -13.36 8.41 10.65
N GLY A 116 -14.37 7.56 10.79
CA GLY A 116 -14.14 6.12 10.70
C GLY A 116 -15.34 5.24 10.38
N ASN A 117 -15.08 4.14 9.69
CA ASN A 117 -16.07 3.09 9.43
C ASN A 117 -15.69 1.80 10.15
N LEU A 118 -16.64 1.23 10.89
CA LEU A 118 -16.51 -0.06 11.57
C LEU A 118 -17.54 -1.03 10.98
N ASN A 119 -17.09 -1.94 10.13
CA ASN A 119 -17.93 -2.98 9.55
C ASN A 119 -17.49 -4.34 10.12
N LEU A 120 -18.35 -5.02 10.88
CA LEU A 120 -18.00 -6.35 11.38
C LEU A 120 -18.24 -7.45 10.32
N GLY A 121 -19.04 -7.16 9.30
CA GLY A 121 -19.22 -8.01 8.13
C GLY A 121 -18.31 -7.65 6.95
N ARG A 122 -18.76 -8.05 5.76
CA ARG A 122 -18.10 -7.80 4.48
C ARG A 122 -18.53 -6.44 3.93
N VAL A 123 -17.60 -5.70 3.35
CA VAL A 123 -17.90 -4.49 2.57
C VAL A 123 -17.73 -4.78 1.09
N GLU A 124 -18.77 -4.60 0.29
CA GLU A 124 -18.75 -4.76 -1.17
C GLU A 124 -18.99 -3.39 -1.83
N GLY A 125 -17.92 -2.73 -2.28
CA GLY A 125 -17.98 -1.40 -2.87
C GLY A 125 -16.89 -0.47 -2.35
N ILE A 126 -17.31 0.70 -1.83
CA ILE A 126 -16.40 1.76 -1.36
C ILE A 126 -16.46 1.82 0.16
N ASN A 127 -15.30 1.83 0.82
CA ASN A 127 -15.16 2.05 2.26
C ASN A 127 -14.20 3.23 2.47
N MET A 128 -14.71 4.42 2.76
CA MET A 128 -13.90 5.64 2.81
C MET A 128 -14.05 6.35 4.16
N ALA A 129 -12.93 6.68 4.79
CA ALA A 129 -12.92 7.43 6.04
C ALA A 129 -11.79 8.45 6.13
N GLY A 130 -11.99 9.53 6.88
CA GLY A 130 -10.90 10.49 7.11
C GLY A 130 -9.73 9.91 7.90
N LEU A 131 -9.97 9.00 8.85
CA LEU A 131 -8.90 8.41 9.68
C LEU A 131 -8.75 6.91 9.47
N PHE A 132 -9.79 6.10 9.70
CA PHE A 132 -9.65 4.65 9.68
C PHE A 132 -10.85 3.90 9.13
N ASN A 133 -10.59 2.76 8.49
CA ASN A 133 -11.61 1.76 8.17
C ASN A 133 -11.26 0.43 8.83
N MET A 134 -12.26 -0.23 9.41
CA MET A 134 -12.18 -1.64 9.82
C MET A 134 -13.27 -2.43 9.12
N ALA A 135 -12.90 -3.56 8.54
CA ALA A 135 -13.82 -4.53 7.96
C ALA A 135 -13.36 -5.95 8.28
N SER A 136 -14.29 -6.92 8.36
CA SER A 136 -13.88 -8.33 8.37
C SER A 136 -13.31 -8.70 7.00
N GLU A 137 -14.09 -8.43 5.96
CA GLU A 137 -13.73 -8.64 4.55
C GLU A 137 -14.06 -7.40 3.72
N SER A 138 -13.33 -7.17 2.64
CA SER A 138 -13.70 -6.13 1.69
C SER A 138 -13.40 -6.52 0.25
N GLN A 139 -14.31 -6.14 -0.64
CA GLN A 139 -14.14 -6.20 -2.08
C GLN A 139 -14.44 -4.83 -2.68
N GLY A 140 -13.46 -4.23 -3.36
CA GLY A 140 -13.58 -2.92 -3.98
C GLY A 140 -12.49 -1.95 -3.53
N ILE A 141 -12.87 -0.75 -3.10
CA ILE A 141 -11.94 0.34 -2.77
C ILE A 141 -12.05 0.69 -1.29
N ALA A 142 -10.94 0.65 -0.56
CA ALA A 142 -10.86 1.14 0.81
C ALA A 142 -9.81 2.25 0.92
N ILE A 143 -10.24 3.45 1.34
CA ILE A 143 -9.37 4.62 1.47
C ILE A 143 -9.53 5.21 2.88
N ALA A 144 -8.41 5.37 3.59
CA ALA A 144 -8.38 5.97 4.92
C ALA A 144 -7.19 6.92 5.07
N GLY A 145 -7.33 8.03 5.79
CA GLY A 145 -6.18 8.92 6.02
C GLY A 145 -5.03 8.24 6.78
N LEU A 146 -5.34 7.40 7.77
CA LEU A 146 -4.33 6.73 8.60
C LEU A 146 -4.26 5.23 8.34
N SER A 147 -5.39 4.50 8.43
CA SER A 147 -5.33 3.03 8.36
C SER A 147 -6.56 2.32 7.79
N ASN A 148 -6.32 1.24 7.04
CA ASN A 148 -7.34 0.27 6.68
C ASN A 148 -6.99 -1.09 7.29
N LEU A 149 -7.93 -1.68 8.01
CA LEU A 149 -7.77 -2.95 8.70
C LEU A 149 -8.81 -3.96 8.22
N ASN A 150 -8.34 -4.98 7.49
CA ASN A 150 -9.13 -6.11 7.04
C ASN A 150 -8.73 -7.37 7.78
N LEU A 151 -9.63 -7.89 8.60
CA LEU A 151 -9.32 -9.01 9.52
C LEU A 151 -9.15 -10.35 8.78
N GLN A 152 -9.75 -10.50 7.60
CA GLN A 152 -9.68 -11.69 6.76
C GLN A 152 -9.21 -11.33 5.34
N LYS A 153 -10.11 -11.26 4.36
CA LYS A 153 -9.78 -11.07 2.95
C LYS A 153 -9.99 -9.62 2.51
N PHE A 154 -9.07 -9.11 1.70
CA PHE A 154 -9.23 -7.88 0.94
C PHE A 154 -9.00 -8.18 -0.55
N GLN A 155 -9.91 -7.71 -1.41
CA GLN A 155 -9.79 -7.81 -2.87
C GLN A 155 -10.07 -6.45 -3.51
N GLY A 156 -9.07 -5.83 -4.14
CA GLY A 156 -9.22 -4.56 -4.85
C GLY A 156 -8.13 -3.55 -4.52
N ILE A 157 -8.47 -2.31 -4.17
CA ILE A 157 -7.49 -1.24 -3.85
C ILE A 157 -7.64 -0.79 -2.40
N GLN A 158 -6.60 -1.02 -1.58
CA GLN A 158 -6.49 -0.59 -0.19
C GLN A 158 -5.44 0.52 -0.07
N MET A 159 -5.84 1.74 0.28
CA MET A 159 -4.94 2.90 0.35
C MET A 159 -5.05 3.63 1.69
N SER A 160 -3.92 3.84 2.35
CA SER A 160 -3.87 4.69 3.54
C SER A 160 -2.55 5.41 3.70
N GLY A 161 -2.54 6.48 4.48
CA GLY A 161 -1.32 7.23 4.75
C GLY A 161 -0.28 6.42 5.54
N ILE A 162 -0.71 5.59 6.51
CA ILE A 162 0.21 4.91 7.41
C ILE A 162 0.14 3.39 7.26
N LEU A 163 -1.01 2.77 7.55
CA LEU A 163 -1.08 1.32 7.74
C LEU A 163 -2.23 0.69 6.96
N ASN A 164 -1.88 -0.20 6.04
CA ASN A 164 -2.82 -1.17 5.49
C ASN A 164 -2.52 -2.55 6.07
N LEU A 165 -3.56 -3.26 6.52
CA LEU A 165 -3.46 -4.64 6.99
C LEU A 165 -4.58 -5.48 6.36
N ALA A 166 -4.22 -6.62 5.80
CA ALA A 166 -5.15 -7.64 5.32
C ALA A 166 -4.55 -9.02 5.55
N LYS A 167 -5.30 -10.00 6.09
CA LYS A 167 -4.75 -11.35 6.24
C LYS A 167 -4.50 -12.01 4.87
N HIS A 168 -5.46 -11.90 3.96
CA HIS A 168 -5.34 -12.32 2.56
C HIS A 168 -5.56 -11.11 1.66
N MET A 169 -4.52 -10.68 0.95
CA MET A 169 -4.55 -9.50 0.09
C MET A 169 -4.49 -9.89 -1.39
N GLU A 170 -5.51 -9.51 -2.14
CA GLU A 170 -5.58 -9.60 -3.60
C GLU A 170 -5.80 -8.18 -4.18
N GLY A 171 -5.06 -7.79 -5.21
CA GLY A 171 -5.05 -6.41 -5.72
C GLY A 171 -3.97 -5.53 -5.09
N PHE A 172 -4.21 -4.23 -4.97
CA PHE A 172 -3.22 -3.22 -4.63
C PHE A 172 -3.33 -2.72 -3.19
N GLN A 173 -2.21 -2.67 -2.49
CA GLN A 173 -2.09 -2.16 -1.13
C GLN A 173 -1.05 -1.04 -1.10
N ILE A 174 -1.45 0.21 -0.83
CA ILE A 174 -0.61 1.41 -0.95
C ILE A 174 -0.62 2.20 0.36
N GLY A 175 0.54 2.34 0.99
CA GLY A 175 0.71 3.09 2.24
C GLY A 175 2.13 2.98 2.79
N MET A 176 2.47 3.73 3.85
CA MET A 176 3.82 3.64 4.42
C MET A 176 4.18 2.23 4.88
N ILE A 177 3.22 1.55 5.54
CA ILE A 177 3.37 0.18 6.04
C ILE A 177 2.24 -0.67 5.48
N ASN A 178 2.60 -1.72 4.75
CA ASN A 178 1.67 -2.71 4.25
C ASN A 178 1.99 -4.07 4.84
N ARG A 179 0.99 -4.73 5.41
CA ARG A 179 1.14 -6.08 5.97
C ARG A 179 0.08 -7.03 5.45
N SER A 180 0.53 -8.20 5.00
CA SER A 180 -0.36 -9.32 4.72
C SER A 180 0.23 -10.67 5.12
N ARG A 181 -0.64 -11.64 5.42
CA ARG A 181 -0.18 -13.03 5.66
C ARG A 181 -0.06 -13.79 4.34
N SER A 182 -0.96 -13.51 3.40
CA SER A 182 -0.92 -14.04 2.04
C SER A 182 -1.07 -12.88 1.07
N LEU A 183 -0.12 -12.74 0.15
CA LEU A 183 -0.16 -11.75 -0.93
C LEU A 183 -0.37 -12.45 -2.26
N GLY A 184 -1.49 -12.15 -2.91
CA GLY A 184 -1.95 -12.81 -4.12
C GLY A 184 -2.51 -14.22 -3.89
N SER A 185 -3.19 -14.70 -4.91
CA SER A 185 -3.71 -16.06 -5.06
C SER A 185 -3.54 -16.50 -6.51
N LYS A 186 -3.84 -17.76 -6.81
CA LYS A 186 -3.78 -18.28 -8.20
C LYS A 186 -4.69 -17.53 -9.17
N GLU A 187 -5.77 -16.95 -8.66
CA GLU A 187 -6.77 -16.24 -9.46
C GLU A 187 -6.45 -14.76 -9.57
N ASN A 188 -5.88 -14.15 -8.52
CA ASN A 188 -5.63 -12.72 -8.45
C ASN A 188 -4.25 -12.39 -7.88
N THR A 189 -3.48 -11.61 -8.62
CA THR A 189 -2.20 -11.07 -8.17
C THR A 189 -2.36 -10.07 -7.02
N GLY A 190 -1.41 -10.08 -6.07
CA GLY A 190 -1.30 -9.07 -5.02
C GLY A 190 -0.12 -8.14 -5.26
N PHE A 191 -0.25 -6.86 -4.94
CA PHE A 191 0.82 -5.86 -5.06
C PHE A 191 0.86 -4.97 -3.81
N GLN A 192 2.03 -4.83 -3.19
CA GLN A 192 2.26 -3.88 -2.10
C GLN A 192 3.22 -2.77 -2.53
N LEU A 193 2.84 -1.51 -2.29
CA LEU A 193 3.67 -0.32 -2.47
C LEU A 193 3.78 0.45 -1.16
N GLY A 194 4.99 0.56 -0.61
CA GLY A 194 5.18 1.26 0.67
C GLY A 194 6.63 1.47 1.06
N LEU A 195 6.86 2.10 2.21
CA LEU A 195 8.20 2.17 2.78
C LEU A 195 8.59 0.81 3.35
N VAL A 196 7.65 0.16 4.05
CA VAL A 196 7.82 -1.15 4.66
C VAL A 196 6.70 -2.09 4.22
N ASN A 197 7.06 -3.18 3.58
CA ASN A 197 6.13 -4.23 3.18
C ASN A 197 6.46 -5.53 3.92
N ILE A 198 5.45 -6.18 4.50
CA ILE A 198 5.61 -7.39 5.31
C ILE A 198 4.65 -8.46 4.80
N VAL A 199 5.20 -9.62 4.39
CA VAL A 199 4.44 -10.72 3.78
C VAL A 199 4.90 -12.07 4.31
N ASP A 200 3.99 -12.86 4.90
CA ASP A 200 4.35 -14.20 5.38
C ASP A 200 4.37 -15.27 4.26
N SER A 201 3.64 -15.04 3.16
CA SER A 201 3.58 -15.91 1.99
C SER A 201 3.21 -15.12 0.73
N ALA A 202 4.12 -15.07 -0.24
CA ALA A 202 3.96 -14.34 -1.51
C ALA A 202 3.86 -15.30 -2.69
N SER A 203 2.72 -15.98 -2.85
CA SER A 203 2.53 -16.97 -3.93
C SER A 203 2.50 -16.33 -5.32
N GLU A 204 1.63 -15.34 -5.50
CA GLU A 204 1.48 -14.53 -6.72
C GLU A 204 1.51 -13.04 -6.35
N GLY A 205 2.43 -12.70 -5.45
CA GLY A 205 2.55 -11.37 -4.85
C GLY A 205 3.80 -10.64 -5.31
N TYR A 206 3.67 -9.33 -5.53
CA TYR A 206 4.76 -8.39 -5.80
C TYR A 206 4.85 -7.39 -4.66
N SER A 207 6.06 -7.04 -4.25
CA SER A 207 6.29 -6.13 -3.14
C SER A 207 7.37 -5.13 -3.50
N LEU A 208 7.00 -3.86 -3.57
CA LEU A 208 7.91 -2.76 -3.85
C LEU A 208 7.94 -1.81 -2.65
N GLY A 209 9.06 -1.81 -1.95
CA GLY A 209 9.30 -0.89 -0.86
C GLY A 209 10.75 -0.74 -0.51
N LEU A 210 11.08 0.27 0.31
CA LEU A 210 12.45 0.46 0.75
C LEU A 210 12.93 -0.74 1.58
N ILE A 211 12.03 -1.29 2.40
CA ILE A 211 12.24 -2.49 3.20
C ILE A 211 11.14 -3.50 2.87
N ASN A 212 11.52 -4.65 2.32
CA ASN A 212 10.61 -5.77 2.09
C ASN A 212 10.98 -6.93 3.03
N ILE A 213 10.05 -7.32 3.89
CA ILE A 213 10.18 -8.47 4.81
C ILE A 213 9.22 -9.56 4.34
N ILE A 214 9.72 -10.42 3.46
CA ILE A 214 8.99 -11.54 2.86
C ILE A 214 9.56 -12.85 3.41
N ASN A 215 8.73 -13.64 4.06
CA ASN A 215 9.13 -14.95 4.54
C ASN A 215 9.42 -15.88 3.35
N LYS A 216 10.59 -16.51 3.35
CA LYS A 216 11.16 -17.24 2.19
C LYS A 216 11.24 -16.39 0.91
N GLY A 217 11.45 -15.07 1.07
CA GLY A 217 11.68 -14.15 -0.03
C GLY A 217 13.05 -14.32 -0.70
N TYR A 218 13.31 -13.46 -1.68
CA TYR A 218 14.62 -13.29 -2.29
C TYR A 218 15.42 -12.26 -1.48
N TYR A 219 16.47 -12.76 -0.82
CA TYR A 219 17.47 -11.94 -0.14
C TYR A 219 18.85 -12.32 -0.68
N ALA A 220 19.64 -11.31 -1.06
CA ALA A 220 20.97 -11.57 -1.56
C ALA A 220 21.90 -10.38 -1.33
N PHE A 221 23.18 -10.68 -1.09
CA PHE A 221 24.26 -9.72 -1.22
C PHE A 221 24.90 -9.85 -2.59
N GLU A 222 25.14 -8.74 -3.28
CA GLU A 222 25.93 -8.72 -4.52
C GLU A 222 27.14 -7.82 -4.33
N LEU A 223 28.33 -8.34 -4.59
CA LEU A 223 29.53 -7.53 -4.77
C LEU A 223 29.84 -7.47 -6.26
N SER A 224 29.81 -6.27 -6.82
CA SER A 224 29.96 -6.03 -8.26
C SER A 224 31.01 -4.95 -8.53
N SER A 225 31.53 -4.94 -9.76
CA SER A 225 32.41 -3.91 -10.30
C SER A 225 31.82 -3.40 -11.61
N THR A 226 31.96 -2.10 -11.86
CA THR A 226 31.49 -1.42 -13.08
C THR A 226 32.57 -0.49 -13.61
N GLU A 227 32.36 0.14 -14.77
CA GLU A 227 33.31 1.17 -15.25
C GLU A 227 33.40 2.38 -14.32
N MET A 228 32.31 2.65 -13.58
CA MET A 228 32.18 3.80 -12.67
C MET A 228 32.73 3.52 -11.28
N LEU A 229 32.46 2.33 -10.74
CA LEU A 229 32.79 1.99 -9.35
C LEU A 229 33.58 0.69 -9.30
N TYR A 230 34.75 0.74 -8.66
CA TYR A 230 35.61 -0.42 -8.46
C TYR A 230 34.90 -1.51 -7.68
N SER A 231 34.16 -1.14 -6.64
CA SER A 231 33.39 -2.05 -5.79
C SER A 231 32.01 -1.47 -5.51
N ASN A 232 30.97 -2.28 -5.70
CA ASN A 232 29.60 -1.90 -5.42
C ASN A 232 28.89 -3.06 -4.72
N LEU A 233 28.63 -2.87 -3.43
CA LEU A 233 27.93 -3.81 -2.57
C LEU A 233 26.44 -3.50 -2.59
N GLN A 234 25.61 -4.48 -2.90
CA GLN A 234 24.15 -4.36 -2.91
C GLN A 234 23.52 -5.37 -1.97
N PHE A 235 22.47 -4.95 -1.27
CA PHE A 235 21.60 -5.85 -0.52
C PHE A 235 20.21 -5.84 -1.14
N LYS A 236 19.79 -6.99 -1.67
CA LYS A 236 18.53 -7.22 -2.38
C LYS A 236 17.49 -7.81 -1.43
N MET A 237 16.26 -7.35 -1.53
CA MET A 237 15.14 -7.69 -0.64
C MET A 237 13.81 -7.71 -1.39
N GLY A 238 13.09 -8.84 -1.39
CA GLY A 238 11.75 -8.92 -1.94
C GLY A 238 11.38 -10.31 -2.45
N VAL A 239 10.79 -10.38 -3.64
CA VAL A 239 10.57 -11.64 -4.38
C VAL A 239 11.40 -11.63 -5.66
N GLU A 240 11.75 -12.78 -6.21
CA GLU A 240 12.54 -12.85 -7.46
C GLU A 240 11.87 -12.06 -8.59
N LYS A 241 10.54 -12.13 -8.70
CA LYS A 241 9.75 -11.41 -9.70
C LYS A 241 9.88 -9.87 -9.59
N LEU A 242 10.11 -9.34 -8.39
CA LEU A 242 10.30 -7.92 -8.09
C LEU A 242 10.93 -7.77 -6.70
N TYR A 243 12.17 -7.30 -6.68
CA TYR A 243 12.90 -6.99 -5.45
C TYR A 243 13.38 -5.55 -5.46
N SER A 244 13.53 -4.98 -4.28
CA SER A 244 14.25 -3.73 -4.08
C SER A 244 15.69 -4.03 -3.68
N PHE A 245 16.59 -3.08 -3.89
CA PHE A 245 17.93 -3.18 -3.34
C PHE A 245 18.42 -1.83 -2.83
N VAL A 246 19.31 -1.87 -1.84
CA VAL A 246 20.14 -0.74 -1.40
C VAL A 246 21.57 -1.02 -1.80
N SER A 247 22.33 0.02 -2.13
CA SER A 247 23.69 -0.11 -2.65
C SER A 247 24.67 0.85 -2.00
N LEU A 248 25.86 0.36 -1.69
CA LEU A 248 27.03 1.12 -1.25
C LEU A 248 28.17 0.89 -2.24
N GLY A 249 28.60 1.97 -2.88
CA GLY A 249 29.60 2.02 -3.92
C GLY A 249 30.89 2.68 -3.47
N TYR A 250 32.02 2.18 -3.96
CA TYR A 250 33.32 2.82 -3.83
C TYR A 250 34.06 2.75 -5.17
N GLY A 251 34.60 3.88 -5.59
CA GLY A 251 35.38 4.03 -6.81
C GLY A 251 36.34 5.18 -6.70
N SER A 252 36.92 5.56 -7.83
CA SER A 252 37.69 6.78 -7.94
C SER A 252 37.38 7.48 -9.25
N PHE A 253 37.03 8.76 -9.15
CA PHE A 253 36.93 9.67 -10.29
C PHE A 253 38.04 10.71 -10.13
N ASP A 254 38.82 10.88 -11.20
CA ASP A 254 39.91 11.84 -11.26
C ASP A 254 40.92 11.82 -10.10
N GLN A 255 41.34 10.63 -9.66
CA GLN A 255 42.24 10.43 -8.51
C GLN A 255 41.64 10.80 -7.15
N GLU A 256 40.39 11.25 -7.10
CA GLU A 256 39.64 11.42 -5.87
C GLU A 256 38.87 10.14 -5.54
N ASN A 257 38.67 9.90 -4.24
CA ASN A 257 37.86 8.80 -3.77
C ASN A 257 36.38 9.16 -3.91
N THR A 258 35.59 8.23 -4.45
CA THR A 258 34.15 8.43 -4.63
C THR A 258 33.38 7.39 -3.85
N LEU A 259 32.41 7.86 -3.06
CA LEU A 259 31.46 6.99 -2.36
C LEU A 259 30.07 7.15 -2.98
N GLY A 260 29.42 6.03 -3.23
CA GLY A 260 28.07 5.97 -3.78
C GLY A 260 27.07 5.41 -2.78
N LEU A 261 25.93 6.07 -2.60
CA LEU A 261 24.79 5.51 -1.87
C LEU A 261 23.58 5.49 -2.78
N GLY A 262 22.88 4.37 -2.81
CA GLY A 262 21.76 4.24 -3.73
C GLY A 262 20.74 3.20 -3.40
N LEU A 263 19.71 3.20 -4.22
CA LEU A 263 18.57 2.32 -4.15
C LEU A 263 18.10 1.96 -5.55
N GLY A 264 17.40 0.86 -5.67
CA GLY A 264 16.84 0.43 -6.94
C GLY A 264 15.88 -0.73 -6.79
N LEU A 265 15.46 -1.21 -7.95
CA LEU A 265 14.56 -2.34 -8.08
C LEU A 265 15.04 -3.25 -9.20
N GLY A 266 14.71 -4.54 -9.10
CA GLY A 266 15.06 -5.52 -10.10
C GLY A 266 14.07 -6.65 -10.20
N SER A 267 14.17 -7.39 -11.28
CA SER A 267 13.41 -8.61 -11.55
C SER A 267 14.37 -9.68 -12.03
N LEU A 268 14.33 -10.84 -11.39
CA LEU A 268 15.11 -12.03 -11.73
C LEU A 268 14.17 -13.06 -12.35
N TYR A 269 14.47 -13.46 -13.58
CA TYR A 269 13.80 -14.54 -14.28
C TYR A 269 14.76 -15.71 -14.45
N ASN A 270 14.54 -16.77 -13.67
CA ASN A 270 15.30 -18.01 -13.74
C ASN A 270 14.75 -18.88 -14.89
N TRP A 271 15.57 -19.14 -15.92
CA TRP A 271 15.21 -19.99 -17.05
C TRP A 271 15.18 -21.47 -16.64
N ASN A 272 16.11 -21.84 -15.76
CA ASN A 272 16.25 -23.15 -15.14
C ASN A 272 17.09 -23.00 -13.87
N GLU A 273 17.48 -24.11 -13.24
CA GLU A 273 18.25 -24.13 -11.98
C GLU A 273 19.66 -23.52 -12.09
N LYS A 274 20.23 -23.43 -13.29
CA LYS A 274 21.61 -22.94 -13.51
C LYS A 274 21.68 -21.55 -14.14
N HIS A 275 20.63 -21.12 -14.82
CA HIS A 275 20.66 -19.95 -15.70
C HIS A 275 19.50 -19.01 -15.40
N GLY A 276 19.82 -17.73 -15.23
CA GLY A 276 18.84 -16.67 -15.03
C GLY A 276 19.21 -15.37 -15.75
N THR A 277 18.25 -14.47 -15.87
CA THR A 277 18.45 -13.11 -16.34
C THR A 277 17.82 -12.13 -15.37
N ALA A 278 18.55 -11.09 -15.01
CA ALA A 278 18.08 -10.02 -14.16
C ALA A 278 18.04 -8.69 -14.92
N LEU A 279 16.92 -7.98 -14.78
CA LEU A 279 16.77 -6.59 -15.22
C LEU A 279 16.72 -5.71 -13.97
N GLU A 280 17.62 -4.75 -13.86
CA GLU A 280 17.75 -3.90 -12.67
C GLU A 280 17.78 -2.42 -13.05
N PHE A 281 17.07 -1.61 -12.28
CA PHE A 281 17.08 -0.15 -12.37
C PHE A 281 17.58 0.40 -11.04
N GLY A 282 18.67 1.17 -11.08
CA GLY A 282 19.31 1.72 -9.89
C GLY A 282 19.53 3.22 -10.01
N PHE A 283 19.45 3.91 -8.87
CA PHE A 283 19.82 5.30 -8.68
C PHE A 283 20.83 5.38 -7.55
N GLN A 284 21.97 6.03 -7.80
CA GLN A 284 23.02 6.26 -6.81
C GLN A 284 23.37 7.74 -6.76
N HIS A 285 23.44 8.30 -5.56
CA HIS A 285 24.11 9.58 -5.32
C HIS A 285 25.59 9.32 -5.10
N LEU A 286 26.43 10.03 -5.84
CA LEU A 286 27.88 9.92 -5.79
C LEU A 286 28.45 11.18 -5.12
N ARG A 287 29.39 10.97 -4.20
CA ARG A 287 30.11 12.05 -3.53
C ARG A 287 31.62 11.82 -3.70
N ASN A 288 32.28 12.80 -4.31
CA ASN A 288 33.73 12.88 -4.39
C ASN A 288 34.27 13.63 -3.18
N ASP A 289 35.47 13.27 -2.76
CA ASP A 289 36.27 13.85 -1.67
C ASP A 289 35.50 14.36 -0.44
N PHE A 290 35.65 13.65 0.68
CA PHE A 290 34.85 13.84 1.90
C PHE A 290 34.94 15.23 2.55
N ASP A 291 35.75 16.15 2.01
CA ASP A 291 36.07 17.48 2.52
C ASP A 291 35.66 18.67 1.59
N GLY A 292 34.94 18.43 0.48
CA GLY A 292 34.47 19.49 -0.44
C GLY A 292 33.04 20.01 -0.22
N PRO A 293 32.65 21.17 -0.81
CA PRO A 293 31.26 21.66 -0.81
C PRO A 293 30.29 20.64 -1.44
N ASP A 294 29.00 20.75 -1.12
CA ASP A 294 27.95 19.79 -1.50
C ASP A 294 27.80 19.64 -3.03
N ASN A 295 28.63 18.80 -3.65
CA ASN A 295 28.53 18.47 -5.06
C ASN A 295 27.48 17.35 -5.25
N TYR A 296 26.39 17.67 -5.96
CA TYR A 296 25.34 16.71 -6.26
C TYR A 296 25.62 15.98 -7.57
N ALA A 297 26.25 14.81 -7.46
CA ALA A 297 26.37 13.88 -8.58
C ALA A 297 25.37 12.72 -8.43
N PHE A 298 24.70 12.38 -9.52
CA PHE A 298 23.74 11.29 -9.60
C PHE A 298 24.07 10.36 -10.75
N TRP A 299 24.03 9.06 -10.48
CA TRP A 299 24.18 8.00 -11.46
C TRP A 299 22.92 7.14 -11.48
N THR A 300 22.24 7.13 -12.63
CA THR A 300 21.15 6.21 -12.93
C THR A 300 21.65 5.11 -13.85
N SER A 301 21.22 3.87 -13.59
CA SER A 301 21.60 2.73 -14.42
C SER A 301 20.43 1.78 -14.65
N ALA A 302 20.32 1.27 -15.87
CA ALA A 302 19.48 0.14 -16.23
C ALA A 302 20.40 -1.00 -16.67
N ARG A 303 20.36 -2.14 -15.98
CA ARG A 303 21.30 -3.25 -16.17
C ARG A 303 20.56 -4.50 -16.61
N LEU A 304 21.05 -5.14 -17.66
CA LEU A 304 20.59 -6.44 -18.12
C LEU A 304 21.70 -7.46 -17.88
N ASN A 305 21.53 -8.26 -16.82
CA ASN A 305 22.51 -9.20 -16.32
C ASN A 305 22.12 -10.63 -16.64
N TYR A 306 23.06 -11.40 -17.17
CA TYR A 306 22.99 -12.85 -17.15
C TYR A 306 23.54 -13.37 -15.82
N GLN A 307 22.83 -14.31 -15.19
CA GLN A 307 23.23 -14.96 -13.94
C GLN A 307 23.47 -16.45 -14.16
N TYR A 308 24.63 -16.92 -13.72
CA TYR A 308 24.97 -18.34 -13.68
C TYR A 308 25.04 -18.81 -12.22
N HIS A 309 24.11 -19.70 -11.84
CA HIS A 309 24.02 -20.25 -10.49
C HIS A 309 25.04 -21.38 -10.33
N LEU A 310 26.12 -21.11 -9.58
CA LEU A 310 27.15 -22.10 -9.25
C LEU A 310 26.60 -23.11 -8.23
N THR A 311 25.85 -22.60 -7.25
CA THR A 311 25.13 -23.36 -6.23
C THR A 311 23.80 -22.65 -5.93
N GLU A 312 22.99 -23.20 -5.02
CA GLU A 312 21.78 -22.51 -4.51
C GLU A 312 22.09 -21.18 -3.78
N VAL A 313 23.34 -21.00 -3.33
CA VAL A 313 23.80 -19.83 -2.57
C VAL A 313 24.60 -18.87 -3.44
N TRP A 314 25.51 -19.37 -4.28
CA TRP A 314 26.47 -18.54 -5.02
C TRP A 314 26.13 -18.46 -6.51
N SER A 315 26.13 -17.24 -7.05
CA SER A 315 25.92 -16.99 -8.48
C SER A 315 26.94 -15.99 -9.03
N LEU A 316 27.32 -16.14 -10.29
CA LEU A 316 28.06 -15.14 -11.05
C LEU A 316 27.08 -14.30 -11.86
N SER A 317 27.29 -12.99 -11.91
CA SER A 317 26.44 -12.03 -12.63
C SER A 317 27.31 -11.21 -13.58
N GLY A 318 26.85 -11.01 -14.80
CA GLY A 318 27.54 -10.17 -15.77
C GLY A 318 26.63 -9.72 -16.89
N GLY A 319 26.80 -8.49 -17.36
CA GLY A 319 25.85 -7.93 -18.31
C GLY A 319 26.19 -6.55 -18.84
N LEU A 320 25.26 -6.04 -19.64
CA LEU A 320 25.29 -4.70 -20.19
C LEU A 320 24.54 -3.74 -19.27
N SER A 321 25.02 -2.51 -19.20
CA SER A 321 24.36 -1.43 -18.50
C SER A 321 24.16 -0.22 -19.42
N PHE A 322 22.99 0.38 -19.37
CA PHE A 322 22.77 1.74 -19.85
C PHE A 322 22.89 2.67 -18.65
N ASN A 323 23.71 3.70 -18.78
CA ASN A 323 24.04 4.58 -17.68
C ASN A 323 23.78 6.03 -18.07
N HIS A 324 23.27 6.81 -17.11
CA HIS A 324 23.18 8.26 -17.20
C HIS A 324 23.72 8.88 -15.91
N TYR A 325 24.72 9.74 -16.08
CA TYR A 325 25.37 10.49 -15.02
C TYR A 325 25.05 11.97 -15.18
N ARG A 326 24.76 12.64 -14.06
CA ARG A 326 24.55 14.08 -13.98
C ARG A 326 25.33 14.64 -12.80
N SER A 327 26.05 15.73 -13.02
CA SER A 327 26.69 16.52 -11.97
C SER A 327 26.35 18.00 -12.14
N ASP A 328 26.19 18.70 -11.03
CA ASP A 328 26.02 20.15 -11.00
C ASP A 328 27.37 20.89 -10.84
N GLU A 329 28.48 20.15 -10.79
CA GLU A 329 29.84 20.72 -10.72
C GLU A 329 30.30 21.22 -12.10
N PHE A 330 30.82 22.45 -12.14
CA PHE A 330 31.34 23.10 -13.34
C PHE A 330 32.83 22.88 -13.50
N ASP A 331 33.24 21.62 -13.63
CA ASP A 331 34.60 21.30 -14.02
C ASP A 331 34.58 20.38 -15.26
N GLU A 332 34.71 21.02 -16.43
CA GLU A 332 34.78 20.34 -17.73
C GLU A 332 35.92 19.30 -17.82
N ALA A 333 37.02 19.50 -17.08
CA ALA A 333 38.16 18.59 -17.10
C ALA A 333 37.88 17.33 -16.26
N HIS A 334 37.20 17.46 -15.12
CA HIS A 334 36.74 16.33 -14.31
C HIS A 334 35.67 15.50 -15.03
N PHE A 335 34.74 16.15 -15.73
CA PHE A 335 33.66 15.47 -16.44
C PHE A 335 34.09 14.71 -17.69
N ALA A 336 35.10 15.22 -18.41
CA ALA A 336 35.70 14.50 -19.54
C ALA A 336 36.35 13.16 -19.12
N ARG A 337 36.70 12.99 -17.84
CA ARG A 337 37.37 11.79 -17.29
C ARG A 337 36.42 10.73 -16.76
N VAL A 338 35.09 10.95 -16.80
CA VAL A 338 34.10 9.92 -16.43
C VAL A 338 34.27 8.72 -17.37
N ASN A 339 34.66 7.58 -16.79
CA ASN A 339 34.98 6.37 -17.53
C ASN A 339 33.71 5.82 -18.21
N SER A 340 33.71 5.81 -19.55
CA SER A 340 32.58 5.37 -20.36
C SER A 340 33.08 4.43 -21.44
N ALA A 341 32.64 3.17 -21.41
CA ALA A 341 33.06 2.17 -22.39
C ALA A 341 32.59 2.55 -23.81
N LEU A 342 31.29 2.87 -23.98
CA LEU A 342 30.72 3.34 -25.23
C LEU A 342 29.80 4.55 -24.99
N GLU A 343 30.37 5.75 -25.13
CA GLU A 343 29.63 7.00 -24.98
C GLU A 343 28.57 7.17 -26.08
N LEU A 344 27.34 7.48 -25.68
CA LEU A 344 26.22 7.72 -26.58
C LEU A 344 25.93 9.21 -26.74
N ASN A 345 26.04 9.95 -25.63
CA ASN A 345 25.77 11.38 -25.59
C ASN A 345 26.50 12.02 -24.40
N SER A 346 27.00 13.23 -24.61
CA SER A 346 27.49 14.10 -23.54
C SER A 346 27.07 15.54 -23.82
N SER A 347 26.70 16.26 -22.76
CA SER A 347 26.35 17.67 -22.84
C SER A 347 26.89 18.40 -21.62
N VAL A 348 27.55 19.52 -21.88
CA VAL A 348 28.00 20.47 -20.86
C VAL A 348 27.16 21.73 -21.03
N GLY A 349 26.34 22.05 -20.03
CA GLY A 349 25.53 23.27 -20.01
C GLY A 349 25.87 24.13 -18.79
N PRO A 350 25.45 25.40 -18.76
CA PRO A 350 25.73 26.36 -17.68
C PRO A 350 25.03 26.07 -16.35
N GLU A 351 24.22 25.01 -16.25
CA GLU A 351 23.54 24.57 -15.02
C GLU A 351 23.89 23.13 -14.59
N ALA A 352 24.35 22.27 -15.51
CA ALA A 352 24.70 20.88 -15.22
C ALA A 352 25.50 20.26 -16.37
N GLN A 353 26.24 19.20 -16.04
CA GLN A 353 26.95 18.34 -16.98
C GLN A 353 26.32 16.95 -16.95
N GLN A 354 26.09 16.36 -18.13
CA GLN A 354 25.40 15.07 -18.25
C GLN A 354 26.03 14.15 -19.28
N LYS A 355 26.22 12.88 -18.91
CA LYS A 355 26.82 11.85 -19.76
C LYS A 355 25.93 10.61 -19.80
N ALA A 356 25.76 10.04 -20.99
CA ALA A 356 25.08 8.76 -21.18
C ALA A 356 25.96 7.79 -21.97
N TRP A 357 26.04 6.54 -21.53
CA TRP A 357 26.87 5.53 -22.16
C TRP A 357 26.34 4.11 -21.96
N ILE A 358 26.79 3.20 -22.82
CA ILE A 358 26.69 1.76 -22.61
C ILE A 358 27.94 1.29 -21.90
N GLY A 359 27.76 0.56 -20.80
CA GLY A 359 28.80 -0.06 -20.01
C GLY A 359 28.51 -1.53 -19.75
N PHE A 360 29.26 -2.08 -18.81
CA PHE A 360 29.31 -3.48 -18.43
C PHE A 360 29.46 -3.57 -16.92
N ASN A 361 29.01 -4.67 -16.37
CA ASN A 361 29.25 -4.98 -14.97
C ASN A 361 29.52 -6.46 -14.79
N LEU A 362 30.29 -6.77 -13.76
CA LEU A 362 30.59 -8.13 -13.33
C LEU A 362 30.47 -8.22 -11.82
N GLY A 363 29.88 -9.29 -11.31
CA GLY A 363 29.68 -9.44 -9.88
C GLY A 363 29.47 -10.87 -9.43
N ILE A 364 29.55 -11.05 -8.12
CA ILE A 364 29.22 -12.29 -7.42
C ILE A 364 28.06 -12.03 -6.48
N ILE A 365 27.11 -12.97 -6.47
CA ILE A 365 25.88 -12.89 -5.66
C ILE A 365 25.89 -14.04 -4.65
N SER A 366 25.56 -13.73 -3.40
CA SER A 366 25.30 -14.67 -2.31
C SER A 366 23.86 -14.54 -1.85
N ARG A 367 23.04 -15.57 -2.07
CA ARG A 367 21.68 -15.68 -1.53
C ARG A 367 21.73 -16.06 -0.05
N ILE A 368 20.78 -15.53 0.75
CA ILE A 368 20.66 -15.81 2.19
C ILE A 368 19.25 -16.25 2.60
#